data_AF-A0A1B1E299-F1
#
_entry.id   AF-A0A1B1E299-F1
#
_cell.length_a   1.000
_cell.length_b   1.000
_cell.length_c   1.000
_cell.angle_alpha   90.00
_cell.angle_beta   90.00
_cell.angle_gamma   90.00
#
_symmetry.space_group_name_H-M   'P 1'
#
loop_
_entity.id
_entity.type
_entity.pdbx_description
1 polymer ?
#
loop_
_entity_poly.entity_id
_entity_poly.type
_entity_poly.pdbx_seq_one_letter_code
_entity_poly.pdbx_strand_id
1 'polypeptide(L)'
;MSTANHSQNYVKHALQEGATEESTPTVGVNASPILEHGMKVDSQLKTLIEHLYVLKFKLEKEKKMHKRKKKDLPKEEGVQKEDKTNAKNAQNKVQIESKNPQKREEPINRTLMKRLSQNCEWHKSCRDDDLGADDPGGESSCPIPQLIETIEIYKQRNAEEQREKVHLIEKYERVLRKIRKRHIHQIGQIKNNVLLDVDFLIQKYRNVSLELLQIGRKKEKEKRDENRKMSEMCITACRRFEENMKESAKTAMQEHQAEVAKTVGDAKRENAALKKKISELKNKMEKDKRESGKIEVKELQNQISEQCAVNDELRAAISREKKEHEMNLMDLYSKVDLQIKTYKENIVKVFHDILLKNKIDMSMDELSSCIQVAMDTHYGQDTTPPNDMP
;
A
#
# COMPACT_ATOMS: atom_id res chain seq x y z
N MET A 1 -13.96 28.21 1.73
CA MET A 1 -12.55 28.33 1.30
C MET A 1 -12.04 26.94 0.94
N SER A 2 -11.50 26.82 -0.28
CA SER A 2 -11.29 25.58 -1.05
C SER A 2 -10.29 24.58 -0.47
N THR A 3 -10.72 23.33 -0.29
CA THR A 3 -9.83 22.16 -0.05
C THR A 3 -10.02 21.05 -1.09
N ALA A 4 -10.87 21.25 -2.11
CA ALA A 4 -11.18 20.24 -3.12
C ALA A 4 -10.08 20.01 -4.19
N ASN A 5 -9.04 20.85 -4.24
CA ASN A 5 -8.04 20.82 -5.32
C ASN A 5 -6.74 20.07 -5.02
N HIS A 6 -6.55 19.52 -3.80
CA HIS A 6 -5.26 18.91 -3.46
C HIS A 6 -5.17 17.41 -3.81
N SER A 7 -6.30 16.68 -3.77
CA SER A 7 -6.35 15.25 -4.10
C SER A 7 -6.32 14.97 -5.61
N GLN A 8 -6.81 15.90 -6.45
CA GLN A 8 -6.74 15.76 -7.90
C GLN A 8 -5.33 15.95 -8.49
N ASN A 9 -4.45 16.69 -7.80
CA ASN A 9 -3.07 16.87 -8.25
C ASN A 9 -2.17 15.65 -8.00
N TYR A 10 -2.45 14.86 -6.96
CA TYR A 10 -1.65 13.66 -6.67
C TYR A 10 -1.86 12.55 -7.69
N VAL A 11 -3.08 12.44 -8.25
CA VAL A 11 -3.41 11.43 -9.27
C VAL A 11 -2.87 11.85 -10.65
N LYS A 12 -2.78 13.14 -10.96
CA LYS A 12 -2.15 13.63 -12.20
C LYS A 12 -0.64 13.41 -12.23
N HIS A 13 0.06 13.58 -11.11
CA HIS A 13 1.52 13.39 -11.08
C HIS A 13 1.96 11.93 -11.25
N ALA A 14 1.14 10.94 -10.83
CA ALA A 14 1.48 9.52 -10.96
C ALA A 14 1.24 8.95 -12.38
N LEU A 15 0.46 9.65 -13.22
CA LEU A 15 0.10 9.20 -14.58
C LEU A 15 0.82 9.97 -15.69
N GLN A 16 1.56 11.04 -15.36
CA GLN A 16 2.18 11.95 -16.33
C GLN A 16 3.71 11.79 -16.47
N GLU A 17 4.32 10.77 -15.88
CA GLU A 17 5.73 10.39 -16.17
C GLU A 17 5.87 9.43 -17.37
N GLY A 18 4.76 9.09 -18.05
CA GLY A 18 4.74 8.12 -19.15
C GLY A 18 4.55 8.68 -20.56
N ALA A 19 4.53 10.00 -20.79
CA ALA A 19 4.30 10.54 -22.13
C ALA A 19 4.82 11.97 -22.32
N THR A 20 6.07 12.10 -22.76
CA THR A 20 6.46 13.16 -23.71
C THR A 20 7.72 12.72 -24.45
N GLU A 21 7.55 12.41 -25.73
CA GLU A 21 8.64 12.30 -26.70
C GLU A 21 9.11 13.67 -27.18
N GLU A 22 10.34 13.66 -27.72
CA GLU A 22 10.99 14.60 -28.64
C GLU A 22 11.61 15.91 -28.11
N SER A 23 12.95 15.94 -28.11
CA SER A 23 13.68 16.47 -29.29
C SER A 23 15.18 16.18 -29.18
N THR A 24 15.74 15.45 -30.14
CA THR A 24 17.19 15.42 -30.44
C THR A 24 17.65 16.75 -31.05
N PRO A 25 18.93 17.12 -30.87
CA PRO A 25 19.81 17.07 -32.04
C PRO A 25 21.14 16.36 -31.77
N THR A 26 21.55 15.65 -32.81
CA THR A 26 22.78 14.90 -33.04
C THR A 26 24.04 15.71 -32.77
N VAL A 27 25.06 15.10 -32.13
CA VAL A 27 26.47 14.99 -32.60
C VAL A 27 27.29 14.16 -31.58
N GLY A 28 27.84 13.03 -32.04
CA GLY A 28 29.22 12.63 -31.74
C GLY A 28 29.54 11.81 -30.47
N VAL A 29 29.97 10.58 -30.72
CA VAL A 29 30.99 9.80 -29.98
C VAL A 29 30.54 8.97 -28.77
N ASN A 30 30.42 7.66 -29.03
CA ASN A 30 30.77 6.51 -28.19
C ASN A 30 30.91 6.73 -26.66
N ALA A 31 29.86 6.37 -25.91
CA ALA A 31 30.01 5.73 -24.61
C ALA A 31 28.70 5.03 -24.25
N SER A 32 28.75 3.71 -24.06
CA SER A 32 27.65 2.95 -23.45
C SER A 32 27.35 3.53 -22.06
N PRO A 33 26.11 3.93 -21.71
CA PRO A 33 25.80 4.35 -20.35
C PRO A 33 25.69 3.10 -19.47
N ILE A 34 26.67 2.95 -18.58
CA ILE A 34 26.61 2.00 -17.48
C ILE A 34 25.50 2.46 -16.52
N LEU A 35 24.50 1.60 -16.35
CA LEU A 35 23.57 1.41 -15.23
C LEU A 35 23.61 2.41 -14.03
N GLU A 36 23.36 3.71 -14.23
CA GLU A 36 23.28 4.69 -13.11
C GLU A 36 22.03 4.52 -12.22
N HIS A 37 20.98 3.85 -12.72
CA HIS A 37 19.71 3.73 -12.02
C HIS A 37 19.78 2.81 -10.78
N GLY A 38 20.65 1.78 -10.81
CA GLY A 38 20.83 0.86 -9.69
C GLY A 38 21.51 1.50 -8.47
N MET A 39 22.52 2.35 -8.68
CA MET A 39 23.26 2.99 -7.58
C MET A 39 22.44 4.04 -6.81
N LYS A 40 21.45 4.66 -7.48
CA LYS A 40 20.55 5.65 -6.85
C LYS A 40 19.49 4.99 -5.97
N VAL A 41 18.98 3.83 -6.38
CA VAL A 41 18.06 3.01 -5.55
C VAL A 41 18.80 2.43 -4.34
N ASP A 42 20.04 1.96 -4.53
CA ASP A 42 20.84 1.41 -3.42
C ASP A 42 21.23 2.47 -2.39
N SER A 43 21.54 3.69 -2.83
CA SER A 43 21.81 4.80 -1.90
C SER A 43 20.55 5.22 -1.12
N GLN A 44 19.38 5.29 -1.78
CA GLN A 44 18.11 5.57 -1.11
C GLN A 44 17.72 4.46 -0.11
N LEU A 45 17.92 3.20 -0.48
CA LEU A 45 17.68 2.05 0.40
C LEU A 45 18.60 2.06 1.61
N LYS A 46 19.89 2.40 1.41
CA LYS A 46 20.87 2.52 2.50
C LYS A 46 20.51 3.66 3.46
N THR A 47 20.09 4.82 2.96
CA THR A 47 19.60 5.94 3.78
C THR A 47 18.33 5.56 4.55
N LEU A 48 17.40 4.83 3.93
CA LEU A 48 16.19 4.35 4.61
C LEU A 48 16.52 3.37 5.74
N ILE A 49 17.46 2.45 5.50
CA ILE A 49 17.93 1.49 6.51
C ILE A 49 18.56 2.22 7.71
N GLU A 50 19.44 3.21 7.46
CA GLU A 50 20.02 4.03 8.54
C GLU A 50 18.97 4.80 9.33
N HIS A 51 18.00 5.41 8.65
CA HIS A 51 16.89 6.11 9.32
C HIS A 51 16.05 5.17 10.19
N LEU A 52 15.77 3.95 9.72
CA LEU A 52 15.04 2.94 10.49
C LEU A 52 15.83 2.46 11.71
N TYR A 53 17.15 2.32 11.61
CA TYR A 53 18.00 1.98 12.77
C TYR A 53 18.03 3.10 13.82
N VAL A 54 18.14 4.36 13.39
CA VAL A 54 18.09 5.52 14.29
C VAL A 54 16.73 5.63 14.97
N LEU A 55 15.63 5.39 14.24
CA LEU A 55 14.28 5.43 14.78
C LEU A 55 14.05 4.31 15.80
N LYS A 56 14.51 3.08 15.49
CA LYS A 56 14.45 1.94 16.41
C LYS A 56 15.20 2.24 17.73
N PHE A 57 16.38 2.85 17.63
CA PHE A 57 17.17 3.23 18.81
C PHE A 57 16.47 4.31 19.66
N LYS A 58 15.83 5.30 19.02
CA LYS A 58 15.05 6.35 19.72
C LYS A 58 13.82 5.77 20.41
N LEU A 59 13.05 4.91 19.73
CA LEU A 59 11.88 4.24 20.31
C LEU A 59 12.27 3.30 21.46
N GLU A 60 13.42 2.64 21.38
CA GLU A 60 13.91 1.79 22.46
C GLU A 60 14.36 2.60 23.68
N LYS A 61 14.97 3.78 23.47
CA LYS A 61 15.27 4.74 24.55
C LYS A 61 13.98 5.25 25.20
N GLU A 62 12.96 5.64 24.43
CA GLU A 62 11.67 6.08 24.97
C GLU A 62 10.95 4.97 25.74
N LYS A 63 10.99 3.72 25.26
CA LYS A 63 10.42 2.55 25.96
C LYS A 63 11.13 2.30 27.30
N LYS A 64 12.45 2.49 27.37
CA LYS A 64 13.24 2.40 28.62
C LYS A 64 12.91 3.56 29.56
N MET A 65 12.70 4.77 29.05
CA MET A 65 12.27 5.93 29.84
C MET A 65 10.84 5.76 30.39
N HIS A 66 9.91 5.23 29.60
CA HIS A 66 8.55 4.91 30.06
C HIS A 66 8.50 3.78 31.09
N LYS A 67 9.39 2.78 30.99
CA LYS A 67 9.54 1.74 32.02
C LYS A 67 10.10 2.28 33.34
N ARG A 68 11.02 3.25 33.30
CA ARG A 68 11.55 3.93 34.50
C ARG A 68 10.49 4.82 35.15
N LYS A 69 9.75 5.61 34.36
CA LYS A 69 8.63 6.45 34.85
C LYS A 69 7.45 5.66 35.44
N LYS A 70 7.24 4.40 35.05
CA LYS A 70 6.25 3.49 35.67
C LYS A 70 6.73 2.87 37.00
N LYS A 71 8.00 3.01 37.38
CA LYS A 71 8.57 2.45 38.63
C LYS A 71 8.54 3.44 39.81
N ASP A 72 8.33 4.74 39.53
CA ASP A 72 8.33 5.82 40.53
C ASP A 72 6.93 6.32 40.91
N LEU A 73 5.88 5.55 40.63
CA LEU A 73 4.51 5.80 41.12
C LEU A 73 4.10 4.65 42.04
N PRO A 74 3.50 4.94 43.21
CA PRO A 74 3.05 3.91 44.13
C PRO A 74 1.98 3.06 43.43
N LYS A 75 2.15 1.74 43.55
CA LYS A 75 1.19 0.74 43.07
C LYS A 75 -0.15 0.95 43.79
N GLU A 76 -1.16 1.40 43.07
CA GLU A 76 -2.54 1.03 43.38
C GLU A 76 -2.71 -0.46 43.05
N GLU A 77 -3.01 -1.24 44.07
CA GLU A 77 -3.40 -2.63 43.93
C GLU A 77 -4.84 -2.75 43.43
N GLY A 78 -4.99 -3.53 42.37
CA GLY A 78 -6.23 -4.12 41.88
C GLY A 78 -5.83 -4.89 40.63
N VAL A 79 -6.01 -6.18 40.46
CA VAL A 79 -6.95 -7.15 41.03
C VAL A 79 -6.35 -8.52 40.69
N GLN A 80 -6.44 -9.54 41.57
CA GLN A 80 -6.74 -10.91 41.13
C GLN A 80 -7.08 -11.89 42.27
N LYS A 81 -8.25 -12.51 42.08
CA LYS A 81 -8.63 -13.92 42.30
C LYS A 81 -8.71 -14.48 43.72
N GLU A 82 -9.91 -14.98 44.01
CA GLU A 82 -10.21 -16.05 44.94
C GLU A 82 -9.32 -17.28 44.67
N ASP A 83 -8.64 -17.79 45.70
CA ASP A 83 -8.70 -19.21 46.06
C ASP A 83 -8.13 -19.46 47.47
N LYS A 84 -8.67 -20.50 48.10
CA LYS A 84 -8.56 -20.90 49.51
C LYS A 84 -7.12 -21.28 49.92
N THR A 85 -6.68 -20.88 51.12
CA THR A 85 -6.28 -21.74 52.26
C THR A 85 -5.40 -21.02 53.31
N ASN A 86 -5.68 -21.35 54.57
CA ASN A 86 -4.81 -21.40 55.75
C ASN A 86 -4.16 -20.14 56.37
N ALA A 87 -4.67 -19.85 57.57
CA ALA A 87 -4.02 -19.35 58.78
C ALA A 87 -2.52 -19.03 58.76
N LYS A 88 -2.17 -17.81 59.21
CA LYS A 88 -1.43 -17.58 60.47
C LYS A 88 -1.32 -16.08 60.82
N ASN A 89 -1.43 -15.84 62.12
CA ASN A 89 -1.18 -14.63 62.89
C ASN A 89 -0.19 -13.60 62.31
N ALA A 90 -0.57 -12.33 62.38
CA ALA A 90 0.32 -11.28 62.88
C ALA A 90 -0.53 -10.12 63.44
N GLN A 91 -0.38 -9.89 64.74
CA GLN A 91 -0.93 -8.76 65.48
C GLN A 91 -0.45 -7.43 64.85
N ASN A 92 -1.32 -6.43 64.77
CA ASN A 92 -0.90 -5.10 65.18
C ASN A 92 -2.04 -4.29 65.79
N LYS A 93 -1.63 -3.63 66.87
CA LYS A 93 -2.36 -3.06 67.99
C LYS A 93 -2.52 -1.57 67.71
N VAL A 94 -3.74 -1.08 67.59
CA VAL A 94 -4.06 0.34 67.87
C VAL A 94 -5.31 0.37 68.73
N GLN A 95 -5.08 0.62 70.01
CA GLN A 95 -6.08 0.97 71.01
C GLN A 95 -6.76 2.28 70.59
N ILE A 96 -8.09 2.24 70.47
CA ILE A 96 -8.93 3.42 70.73
C ILE A 96 -9.91 2.98 71.79
N GLU A 97 -9.51 3.14 73.05
CA GLU A 97 -10.42 3.02 74.19
C GLU A 97 -11.43 4.17 74.13
N SER A 98 -12.65 3.83 73.73
CA SER A 98 -13.84 4.63 73.97
C SER A 98 -14.07 4.74 75.48
N LYS A 99 -13.81 5.91 76.05
CA LYS A 99 -14.24 6.28 77.41
C LYS A 99 -15.75 6.22 77.51
N ASN A 100 -16.26 5.15 78.13
CA ASN A 100 -17.57 5.12 78.78
C ASN A 100 -17.50 5.98 80.06
N PRO A 101 -18.40 6.95 80.29
CA PRO A 101 -18.64 7.47 81.63
C PRO A 101 -19.63 6.54 82.32
N GLN A 102 -19.11 5.51 82.96
CA GLN A 102 -19.88 4.69 83.89
C GLN A 102 -20.17 5.55 85.13
N LYS A 103 -21.47 5.74 85.39
CA LYS A 103 -22.03 6.38 86.57
C LYS A 103 -21.36 5.86 87.84
N ARG A 104 -20.68 6.77 88.56
CA ARG A 104 -20.34 6.59 89.98
C ARG A 104 -21.28 7.52 90.76
N GLU A 105 -22.45 7.02 91.15
CA GLU A 105 -23.22 7.64 92.23
C GLU A 105 -22.59 7.19 93.54
N GLU A 106 -21.81 8.05 94.17
CA GLU A 106 -21.35 7.86 95.54
C GLU A 106 -22.54 8.04 96.51
N PRO A 107 -22.72 7.17 97.53
CA PRO A 107 -23.76 7.33 98.53
C PRO A 107 -23.26 8.24 99.65
N ILE A 108 -23.20 9.56 99.43
CA ILE A 108 -22.72 10.51 100.46
C ILE A 108 -23.76 10.74 101.58
N ASN A 109 -25.03 10.37 101.40
CA ASN A 109 -26.09 10.77 102.33
C ASN A 109 -26.47 9.76 103.42
N ARG A 110 -25.63 8.74 103.70
CA ARG A 110 -25.90 7.76 104.79
C ARG A 110 -24.91 7.80 105.96
N THR A 111 -23.79 8.50 105.82
CA THR A 111 -22.68 8.45 106.80
C THR A 111 -22.75 9.57 107.86
N LEU A 112 -23.57 10.61 107.65
CA LEU A 112 -23.61 11.77 108.53
C LEU A 112 -24.58 11.62 109.73
N MET A 113 -25.59 10.75 109.64
CA MET A 113 -26.52 10.46 110.75
C MET A 113 -26.03 9.34 111.70
N LYS A 114 -25.03 8.53 111.31
CA LYS A 114 -24.49 7.46 112.17
C LYS A 114 -23.34 7.90 113.07
N ARG A 115 -22.65 9.01 112.76
CA ARG A 115 -21.52 9.52 113.58
C ARG A 115 -21.94 10.37 114.79
N LEU A 116 -23.17 10.84 114.85
CA LEU A 116 -23.65 11.67 115.97
C LEU A 116 -24.29 10.85 117.11
N SER A 117 -24.40 9.52 116.98
CA SER A 117 -24.96 8.63 118.00
C SER A 117 -23.90 7.84 118.79
N GLN A 118 -22.60 8.12 118.60
CA GLN A 118 -21.50 7.30 119.13
C GLN A 118 -20.50 8.07 120.01
N ASN A 119 -20.89 9.24 120.54
CA ASN A 119 -20.06 10.07 121.43
C ASN A 119 -20.84 10.55 122.68
N CYS A 120 -21.57 9.66 123.36
CA CYS A 120 -22.18 9.95 124.67
C CYS A 120 -21.90 8.78 125.62
N GLU A 121 -20.65 8.64 126.04
CA GLU A 121 -20.23 7.66 127.04
C GLU A 121 -19.33 8.37 128.06
N TRP A 122 -19.94 9.25 128.86
CA TRP A 122 -19.35 9.76 130.10
C TRP A 122 -20.45 9.95 131.16
N HIS A 123 -20.18 9.38 132.34
CA HIS A 123 -20.86 9.47 133.64
C HIS A 123 -22.21 8.76 133.85
N LYS A 124 -22.13 7.59 134.52
CA LYS A 124 -23.11 7.13 135.52
C LYS A 124 -22.46 6.12 136.49
N SER A 125 -21.86 6.62 137.56
CA SER A 125 -21.62 5.84 138.80
C SER A 125 -21.23 6.76 139.95
N CYS A 126 -22.19 7.52 140.49
CA CYS A 126 -22.10 8.11 141.82
C CYS A 126 -23.51 8.11 142.44
N ARG A 127 -23.71 7.18 143.37
CA ARG A 127 -24.76 7.06 144.40
C ARG A 127 -24.23 5.98 145.34
N ASP A 128 -24.29 6.02 146.65
CA ASP A 128 -24.68 6.96 147.73
C ASP A 128 -23.83 6.44 148.93
N ASP A 129 -23.26 7.23 149.84
CA ASP A 129 -23.83 7.60 151.13
C ASP A 129 -22.61 7.96 152.03
N ASP A 130 -22.59 9.11 152.69
CA ASP A 130 -22.61 9.15 154.17
C ASP A 130 -22.78 10.59 154.67
N LEU A 131 -23.60 10.70 155.71
CA LEU A 131 -24.13 11.91 156.33
C LEU A 131 -23.23 12.41 157.46
N GLY A 132 -23.21 13.73 157.67
CA GLY A 132 -22.76 14.40 158.90
C GLY A 132 -22.80 15.91 158.68
N ALA A 133 -23.89 16.59 159.06
CA ALA A 133 -24.00 17.42 160.29
C ALA A 133 -23.10 18.69 160.18
N ASP A 134 -23.60 19.93 160.12
CA ASP A 134 -24.68 20.58 160.86
C ASP A 134 -25.30 21.78 160.09
N ASP A 135 -26.61 21.94 160.30
CA ASP A 135 -27.57 23.08 160.25
C ASP A 135 -27.08 24.56 160.07
N PRO A 136 -27.94 25.60 159.87
CA PRO A 136 -29.33 25.67 159.34
C PRO A 136 -29.53 26.75 158.24
N GLY A 137 -30.67 26.66 157.55
CA GLY A 137 -31.50 27.85 157.33
C GLY A 137 -31.54 28.44 155.92
N GLY A 138 -32.59 28.12 155.18
CA GLY A 138 -33.00 28.90 154.01
C GLY A 138 -33.83 28.09 153.03
N GLU A 139 -35.09 28.47 152.89
CA GLU A 139 -36.07 27.97 151.91
C GLU A 139 -35.44 27.81 150.51
N SER A 140 -35.00 26.62 150.18
CA SER A 140 -34.49 26.29 148.85
C SER A 140 -35.60 25.61 148.08
N SER A 141 -36.34 26.37 147.28
CA SER A 141 -37.11 25.79 146.18
C SER A 141 -36.13 24.96 145.34
N CYS A 142 -36.11 23.64 145.50
CA CYS A 142 -35.11 22.80 144.84
C CYS A 142 -35.13 23.11 143.33
N PRO A 143 -34.05 23.64 142.74
CA PRO A 143 -34.03 24.04 141.32
C PRO A 143 -33.99 22.84 140.37
N ILE A 144 -33.92 21.62 140.91
CA ILE A 144 -33.73 20.36 140.17
C ILE A 144 -34.94 20.03 139.26
N PRO A 145 -36.21 20.09 139.71
CA PRO A 145 -37.35 19.80 138.84
C PRO A 145 -37.52 20.84 137.72
N GLN A 146 -37.30 22.13 138.01
CA GLN A 146 -37.35 23.21 137.00
C GLN A 146 -36.23 23.07 135.96
N LEU A 147 -35.05 22.60 136.38
CA LEU A 147 -33.94 22.30 135.47
C LEU A 147 -34.25 21.10 134.57
N ILE A 148 -34.86 20.04 135.10
CA ILE A 148 -35.30 18.87 134.32
C ILE A 148 -36.34 19.28 133.27
N GLU A 149 -37.36 20.05 133.66
CA GLU A 149 -38.39 20.57 132.75
C GLU A 149 -37.77 21.44 131.64
N THR A 150 -36.82 22.31 131.98
CA THR A 150 -36.10 23.13 131.00
C THR A 150 -35.29 22.27 130.03
N ILE A 151 -34.59 21.23 130.51
CA ILE A 151 -33.84 20.29 129.67
C ILE A 151 -34.78 19.54 128.70
N GLU A 152 -35.96 19.12 129.17
CA GLU A 152 -36.96 18.45 128.33
C GLU A 152 -37.51 19.38 127.24
N ILE A 153 -37.82 20.64 127.57
CA ILE A 153 -38.22 21.67 126.61
C ILE A 153 -37.14 21.88 125.55
N TYR A 154 -35.87 22.00 125.95
CA TYR A 154 -34.76 22.13 125.00
C TYR A 154 -34.59 20.90 124.11
N LYS A 155 -34.74 19.70 124.67
CA LYS A 155 -34.66 18.44 123.92
C LYS A 155 -35.78 18.34 122.89
N GLN A 156 -36.99 18.74 123.25
CA GLN A 156 -38.14 18.78 122.35
C GLN A 156 -37.97 19.84 121.25
N ARG A 157 -37.55 21.06 121.61
CA ARG A 157 -37.27 22.14 120.65
C ARG A 157 -36.17 21.75 119.65
N ASN A 158 -35.09 21.13 120.12
CA ASN A 158 -34.03 20.63 119.25
C ASN A 158 -34.56 19.51 118.34
N ALA A 159 -35.37 18.58 118.85
CA ALA A 159 -35.98 17.54 118.02
C ALA A 159 -36.92 18.12 116.94
N GLU A 160 -37.67 19.18 117.26
CA GLU A 160 -38.50 19.93 116.31
C GLU A 160 -37.65 20.64 115.24
N GLU A 161 -36.57 21.31 115.64
CA GLU A 161 -35.64 21.96 114.71
C GLU A 161 -34.96 20.94 113.76
N GLN A 162 -34.60 19.75 114.25
CA GLN A 162 -34.07 18.68 113.39
C GLN A 162 -35.13 18.15 112.41
N ARG A 163 -36.40 18.02 112.84
CA ARG A 163 -37.50 17.64 111.94
C ARG A 163 -37.71 18.68 110.84
N GLU A 164 -37.66 19.97 111.18
CA GLU A 164 -37.79 21.06 110.20
C GLU A 164 -36.62 21.06 109.19
N LYS A 165 -35.38 20.86 109.66
CA LYS A 165 -34.20 20.73 108.79
C LYS A 165 -34.35 19.57 107.80
N VAL A 166 -34.82 18.42 108.26
CA VAL A 166 -35.09 17.26 107.38
C VAL A 166 -36.14 17.61 106.33
N HIS A 167 -37.26 18.23 106.73
CA HIS A 167 -38.29 18.65 105.78
C HIS A 167 -37.79 19.66 104.74
N LEU A 168 -36.91 20.58 105.15
CA LEU A 168 -36.29 21.53 104.24
C LEU A 168 -35.36 20.84 103.24
N ILE A 169 -34.53 19.90 103.70
CA ILE A 169 -33.68 19.06 102.83
C ILE A 169 -34.54 18.29 101.83
N GLU A 170 -35.60 17.62 102.27
CA GLU A 170 -36.52 16.89 101.38
C GLU A 170 -37.19 17.80 100.34
N LYS A 171 -37.52 19.04 100.71
CA LYS A 171 -38.07 20.04 99.78
C LYS A 171 -37.04 20.40 98.70
N TYR A 172 -35.79 20.69 99.08
CA TYR A 172 -34.72 20.99 98.13
C TYR A 172 -34.37 19.78 97.25
N GLU A 173 -34.31 18.57 97.82
CA GLU A 173 -34.10 17.35 97.04
C GLU A 173 -35.20 17.14 95.99
N ARG A 174 -36.47 17.37 96.34
CA ARG A 174 -37.58 17.30 95.37
C ARG A 174 -37.41 18.29 94.24
N VAL A 175 -37.00 19.52 94.53
CA VAL A 175 -36.73 20.55 93.50
C VAL A 175 -35.56 20.14 92.61
N LEU A 176 -34.44 19.68 93.20
CA LEU A 176 -33.28 19.20 92.45
C LEU A 176 -33.62 18.01 91.55
N ARG A 177 -34.42 17.05 92.02
CA ARG A 177 -34.89 15.93 91.18
C ARG A 177 -35.73 16.42 90.00
N LYS A 178 -36.59 17.43 90.18
CA LYS A 178 -37.39 18.03 89.09
C LYS A 178 -36.49 18.71 88.06
N ILE A 179 -35.51 19.50 88.50
CA ILE A 179 -34.55 20.18 87.60
C ILE A 179 -33.73 19.16 86.82
N ARG A 180 -33.18 18.13 87.49
CA ARG A 180 -32.42 17.05 86.84
C ARG A 180 -33.25 16.33 85.78
N LYS A 181 -34.51 15.98 86.07
CA LYS A 181 -35.40 15.36 85.09
C LYS A 181 -35.65 16.27 83.88
N ARG A 182 -35.85 17.57 84.10
CA ARG A 182 -36.01 18.55 83.01
C ARG A 182 -34.75 18.64 82.14
N HIS A 183 -33.56 18.72 82.75
CA HIS A 183 -32.29 18.76 82.01
C HIS A 183 -32.06 17.50 81.20
N ILE A 184 -32.32 16.31 81.78
CA ILE A 184 -32.22 15.03 81.05
C ILE A 184 -33.17 15.03 79.84
N HIS A 185 -34.40 15.54 80.00
CA HIS A 185 -35.34 15.65 78.91
C HIS A 185 -34.86 16.62 77.81
N GLN A 186 -34.37 17.80 78.18
CA GLN A 186 -33.83 18.79 77.24
C GLN A 186 -32.60 18.26 76.49
N ILE A 187 -31.68 17.57 77.18
CA ILE A 187 -30.54 16.89 76.55
C ILE A 187 -31.04 15.84 75.55
N GLY A 188 -32.08 15.08 75.90
CA GLY A 188 -32.71 14.11 75.00
C GLY A 188 -33.30 14.77 73.74
N GLN A 189 -34.00 15.89 73.89
CA GLN A 189 -34.55 16.66 72.77
C GLN A 189 -33.44 17.19 71.85
N ILE A 190 -32.40 17.80 72.41
CA ILE A 190 -31.26 18.33 71.65
C ILE A 190 -30.56 17.19 70.90
N LYS A 191 -30.30 16.06 71.57
CA LYS A 191 -29.69 14.88 70.95
C LYS A 191 -30.51 14.38 69.75
N ASN A 192 -31.83 14.26 69.92
CA ASN A 192 -32.71 13.78 68.84
C ASN A 192 -32.74 14.74 67.65
N ASN A 193 -32.78 16.05 67.90
CA ASN A 193 -32.72 17.05 66.81
C ASN A 193 -31.41 16.96 66.04
N VAL A 194 -30.28 16.85 66.73
CA VAL A 194 -28.96 16.68 66.09
C VAL A 194 -28.90 15.39 65.26
N LEU A 195 -29.46 14.29 65.77
CA LEU A 195 -29.52 13.04 65.00
C LEU A 195 -30.37 13.18 63.74
N LEU A 196 -31.53 13.85 63.82
CA LEU A 196 -32.37 14.12 62.65
C LEU A 196 -31.66 14.98 61.60
N ASP A 197 -30.93 16.03 62.03
CA ASP A 197 -30.16 16.87 61.13
C ASP A 197 -29.02 16.10 60.44
N VAL A 198 -28.34 15.23 61.18
CA VAL A 198 -27.29 14.35 60.64
C VAL A 198 -27.87 13.35 59.65
N ASP A 199 -29.00 12.71 59.97
CA ASP A 199 -29.67 11.77 59.07
C ASP A 199 -30.16 12.47 57.78
N PHE A 200 -30.71 13.69 57.90
CA PHE A 200 -31.07 14.52 56.77
C PHE A 200 -29.86 14.82 55.88
N LEU A 201 -28.72 15.18 56.49
CA LEU A 201 -27.49 15.49 55.76
C LEU A 201 -26.93 14.26 55.05
N ILE A 202 -26.90 13.10 55.73
CA ILE A 202 -26.52 11.82 55.14
C ILE A 202 -27.40 11.51 53.92
N GLN A 203 -28.71 11.66 54.05
CA GLN A 203 -29.64 11.39 52.96
C GLN A 203 -29.43 12.36 51.79
N LYS A 204 -29.17 13.64 52.05
CA LYS A 204 -28.85 14.63 51.02
C LYS A 204 -27.59 14.26 50.25
N TYR A 205 -26.50 13.88 50.92
CA TYR A 205 -25.26 13.46 50.26
C TYR A 205 -25.41 12.15 49.47
N ARG A 206 -26.19 11.20 49.98
CA ARG A 206 -26.52 9.96 49.27
C ARG A 206 -27.27 10.25 47.96
N ASN A 207 -28.28 11.12 48.00
CA ASN A 207 -29.04 11.51 46.82
C ASN A 207 -28.14 12.17 45.76
N VAL A 208 -27.32 13.15 46.17
CA VAL A 208 -26.38 13.82 45.26
C VAL A 208 -25.39 12.82 44.65
N SER A 209 -24.90 11.87 45.44
CA SER A 209 -23.97 10.83 44.97
C SER A 209 -24.64 9.88 43.96
N LEU A 210 -25.90 9.52 44.17
CA LEU A 210 -26.67 8.71 43.24
C LEU A 210 -26.96 9.45 41.93
N GLU A 211 -27.32 10.73 41.98
CA GLU A 211 -27.52 11.57 40.80
C GLU A 211 -26.22 11.68 39.98
N LEU A 212 -25.09 11.96 40.63
CA LEU A 212 -23.79 12.01 39.96
C LEU A 212 -23.40 10.67 39.32
N LEU A 213 -23.68 9.55 40.00
CA LEU A 213 -23.45 8.22 39.45
C LEU A 213 -24.32 7.94 38.22
N GLN A 214 -25.59 8.33 38.24
CA GLN A 214 -26.49 8.20 37.10
C GLN A 214 -26.05 9.07 35.92
N ILE A 215 -25.68 10.33 36.17
CA ILE A 215 -25.12 11.23 35.15
C ILE A 215 -23.84 10.64 34.56
N GLY A 216 -22.94 10.12 35.40
CA GLY A 216 -21.71 9.46 34.97
C GLY A 216 -21.98 8.25 34.07
N ARG A 217 -22.89 7.36 34.47
CA ARG A 217 -23.31 6.20 33.66
C ARG A 217 -23.93 6.62 32.32
N LYS A 218 -24.77 7.66 32.32
CA LYS A 218 -25.42 8.17 31.11
C LYS A 218 -24.39 8.74 30.13
N LYS A 219 -23.49 9.62 30.59
CA LYS A 219 -22.43 10.21 29.74
C LYS A 219 -21.47 9.16 29.19
N GLU A 220 -21.11 8.17 30.00
CA GLU A 220 -20.25 7.07 29.56
C GLU A 220 -20.93 6.22 28.47
N LYS A 221 -22.25 5.97 28.60
CA LYS A 221 -23.02 5.29 27.54
C LYS A 221 -23.07 6.14 26.26
N GLU A 222 -23.39 7.42 26.37
CA GLU A 222 -23.42 8.36 25.24
C GLU A 222 -22.08 8.39 24.50
N LYS A 223 -20.96 8.50 25.23
CA LYS A 223 -19.62 8.44 24.66
C LYS A 223 -19.34 7.15 23.90
N ARG A 224 -19.77 6.00 24.43
CA ARG A 224 -19.60 4.70 23.72
C ARG A 224 -20.46 4.64 22.46
N ASP A 225 -21.69 5.12 22.52
CA ASP A 225 -22.61 5.14 21.38
C ASP A 225 -22.11 6.09 20.29
N GLU A 226 -21.60 7.27 20.64
CA GLU A 226 -20.94 8.20 19.72
C GLU A 226 -19.69 7.60 19.08
N ASN A 227 -18.83 6.96 19.88
CA ASN A 227 -17.63 6.30 19.37
C ASN A 227 -17.97 5.14 18.43
N ARG A 228 -19.04 4.38 18.73
CA ARG A 228 -19.57 3.34 17.85
C ARG A 228 -20.07 3.94 16.53
N LYS A 229 -20.88 5.00 16.59
CA LYS A 229 -21.38 5.71 15.39
C LYS A 229 -20.24 6.24 14.53
N MET A 230 -19.24 6.86 15.15
CA MET A 230 -18.05 7.36 14.44
C MET A 230 -17.30 6.21 13.75
N SER A 231 -17.10 5.10 14.46
CA SER A 231 -16.44 3.91 13.90
C SER A 231 -17.24 3.31 12.73
N GLU A 232 -18.57 3.20 12.86
CA GLU A 232 -19.47 2.74 11.80
C GLU A 232 -19.45 3.65 10.57
N MET A 233 -19.43 4.97 10.78
CA MET A 233 -19.29 5.95 9.70
C MET A 233 -17.95 5.77 8.96
N CYS A 234 -16.84 5.60 9.68
CA CYS A 234 -15.53 5.35 9.08
C CYS A 234 -15.52 4.05 8.27
N ILE A 235 -16.03 2.94 8.84
CA ILE A 235 -16.13 1.66 8.14
C ILE A 235 -16.98 1.79 6.87
N THR A 236 -18.11 2.50 6.96
CA THR A 236 -19.00 2.72 5.81
C THR A 236 -18.33 3.57 4.74
N ALA A 237 -17.58 4.61 5.11
CA ALA A 237 -16.81 5.43 4.18
C ALA A 237 -15.72 4.61 3.47
N CYS A 238 -15.00 3.76 4.20
CA CYS A 238 -14.01 2.85 3.62
C CYS A 238 -14.66 1.87 2.63
N ARG A 239 -15.78 1.23 2.99
CA ARG A 239 -16.49 0.32 2.08
C ARG A 239 -16.96 1.01 0.81
N ARG A 240 -17.56 2.19 0.92
CA ARG A 240 -17.98 2.99 -0.26
C ARG A 240 -16.79 3.38 -1.13
N PHE A 241 -15.66 3.72 -0.53
CA PHE A 241 -14.44 4.01 -1.27
C PHE A 241 -13.94 2.76 -2.02
N GLU A 242 -13.88 1.60 -1.36
CA GLU A 242 -13.49 0.34 -1.99
C GLU A 242 -14.42 -0.06 -3.14
N GLU A 243 -15.73 0.09 -2.96
CA GLU A 243 -16.74 -0.16 -3.99
C GLU A 243 -16.56 0.78 -5.18
N ASN A 244 -16.39 2.08 -4.94
CA ASN A 244 -16.15 3.07 -6.00
C ASN A 244 -14.84 2.79 -6.74
N MET A 245 -13.78 2.39 -6.05
CA MET A 245 -12.51 2.03 -6.69
C MET A 245 -12.66 0.78 -7.55
N LYS A 246 -13.39 -0.24 -7.10
CA LYS A 246 -13.67 -1.45 -7.88
C LYS A 246 -14.49 -1.14 -9.13
N GLU A 247 -15.54 -0.33 -9.00
CA GLU A 247 -16.38 0.05 -10.15
C GLU A 247 -15.59 0.92 -11.14
N SER A 248 -14.82 1.89 -10.64
CA SER A 248 -13.93 2.71 -11.48
C SER A 248 -12.91 1.87 -12.25
N ALA A 249 -12.25 0.93 -11.57
CA ALA A 249 -11.30 0.02 -12.21
C ALA A 249 -11.98 -0.87 -13.26
N LYS A 250 -13.19 -1.38 -12.97
CA LYS A 250 -13.98 -2.17 -13.92
C LYS A 250 -14.36 -1.36 -15.15
N THR A 251 -14.84 -0.13 -14.98
CA THR A 251 -15.18 0.78 -16.09
C THR A 251 -13.94 1.07 -16.94
N ALA A 252 -12.81 1.44 -16.32
CA ALA A 252 -11.56 1.70 -17.02
C ALA A 252 -11.06 0.46 -17.81
N MET A 253 -11.17 -0.73 -17.24
CA MET A 253 -10.82 -1.98 -17.93
C MET A 253 -11.75 -2.25 -19.13
N GLN A 254 -13.05 -1.99 -18.99
CA GLN A 254 -14.01 -2.15 -20.08
C GLN A 254 -13.77 -1.14 -21.21
N GLU A 255 -13.48 0.11 -20.88
CA GLU A 255 -13.10 1.15 -21.84
C GLU A 255 -11.84 0.76 -22.61
N HIS A 256 -10.78 0.34 -21.90
CA HIS A 256 -9.55 -0.13 -22.52
C HIS A 256 -9.80 -1.37 -23.39
N GLN A 257 -10.62 -2.33 -22.93
CA GLN A 257 -10.95 -3.51 -23.73
C GLN A 257 -11.71 -3.14 -25.01
N ALA A 258 -12.63 -2.17 -24.94
CA ALA A 258 -13.34 -1.67 -26.11
C ALA A 258 -12.40 -0.93 -27.08
N GLU A 259 -11.46 -0.14 -26.57
CA GLU A 259 -10.44 0.53 -27.38
C GLU A 259 -9.52 -0.46 -28.07
N VAL A 260 -9.01 -1.47 -27.35
CA VAL A 260 -8.22 -2.56 -27.93
C VAL A 260 -9.02 -3.33 -28.99
N ALA A 261 -10.30 -3.63 -28.73
CA ALA A 261 -11.14 -4.29 -29.71
C ALA A 261 -11.31 -3.46 -30.99
N LYS A 262 -11.44 -2.13 -30.87
CA LYS A 262 -11.51 -1.20 -32.00
C LYS A 262 -10.21 -1.17 -32.77
N THR A 263 -9.05 -1.00 -32.11
CA THR A 263 -7.74 -0.96 -32.78
C THR A 263 -7.42 -2.29 -33.47
N VAL A 264 -7.74 -3.43 -32.85
CA VAL A 264 -7.63 -4.76 -33.48
C VAL A 264 -8.55 -4.87 -34.69
N GLY A 265 -9.78 -4.35 -34.60
CA GLY A 265 -10.71 -4.28 -35.73
C GLY A 265 -10.16 -3.45 -36.89
N ASP A 266 -9.59 -2.29 -36.60
CA ASP A 266 -8.97 -1.40 -37.57
C ASP A 266 -7.76 -2.06 -38.25
N ALA A 267 -6.85 -2.65 -37.46
CA ALA A 267 -5.71 -3.40 -37.97
C ALA A 267 -6.13 -4.60 -38.83
N LYS A 268 -7.20 -5.31 -38.47
CA LYS A 268 -7.75 -6.40 -39.30
C LYS A 268 -8.28 -5.89 -40.64
N ARG A 269 -8.98 -4.76 -40.66
CA ARG A 269 -9.48 -4.14 -41.90
C ARG A 269 -8.34 -3.67 -42.80
N GLU A 270 -7.33 -3.01 -42.23
CA GLU A 270 -6.15 -2.59 -42.95
C GLU A 270 -5.38 -3.79 -43.53
N ASN A 271 -5.17 -4.84 -42.74
CA ASN A 271 -4.50 -6.05 -43.20
C ASN A 271 -5.28 -6.73 -44.34
N ALA A 272 -6.61 -6.78 -44.27
CA ALA A 272 -7.44 -7.27 -45.38
C ALA A 272 -7.28 -6.40 -46.65
N ALA A 273 -7.25 -5.08 -46.51
CA ALA A 273 -7.03 -4.15 -47.63
C ALA A 273 -5.64 -4.31 -48.24
N LEU A 274 -4.59 -4.45 -47.41
CA LEU A 274 -3.22 -4.69 -47.85
C LEU A 274 -3.09 -6.04 -48.56
N LYS A 275 -3.68 -7.12 -48.01
CA LYS A 275 -3.72 -8.43 -48.68
C LYS A 275 -4.38 -8.35 -50.05
N LYS A 276 -5.50 -7.63 -50.16
CA LYS A 276 -6.16 -7.39 -51.45
C LYS A 276 -5.23 -6.65 -52.41
N LYS A 277 -4.60 -5.57 -51.97
CA LYS A 277 -3.67 -4.77 -52.79
C LYS A 277 -2.44 -5.58 -53.24
N ILE A 278 -1.90 -6.44 -52.37
CA ILE A 278 -0.81 -7.38 -52.72
C ILE A 278 -1.26 -8.36 -53.80
N SER A 279 -2.47 -8.94 -53.68
CA SER A 279 -3.00 -9.86 -54.68
C SER A 279 -3.23 -9.18 -56.04
N GLU A 280 -3.75 -7.95 -56.04
CA GLU A 280 -3.94 -7.13 -57.24
C GLU A 280 -2.60 -6.80 -57.91
N LEU A 281 -1.60 -6.35 -57.14
CA LEU A 281 -0.25 -6.09 -57.64
C LEU A 281 0.41 -7.34 -58.22
N LYS A 282 0.27 -8.49 -57.55
CA LYS A 282 0.81 -9.77 -58.04
C LYS A 282 0.17 -10.15 -59.38
N ASN A 283 -1.15 -10.01 -59.50
CA ASN A 283 -1.87 -10.28 -60.75
C ASN A 283 -1.47 -9.32 -61.86
N LYS A 284 -1.30 -8.03 -61.54
CA LYS A 284 -0.83 -7.02 -62.50
C LYS A 284 0.59 -7.34 -62.99
N MET A 285 1.52 -7.63 -62.08
CA MET A 285 2.88 -8.00 -62.42
C MET A 285 2.94 -9.27 -63.30
N GLU A 286 2.13 -10.28 -63.01
CA GLU A 286 2.03 -11.48 -63.86
C GLU A 286 1.41 -11.20 -65.24
N LYS A 287 0.49 -10.24 -65.33
CA LYS A 287 -0.05 -9.79 -66.61
C LYS A 287 1.00 -9.02 -67.41
N ASP A 288 1.69 -8.09 -66.77
CA ASP A 288 2.74 -7.26 -67.37
C ASP A 288 3.91 -8.13 -67.84
N LYS A 289 4.32 -9.13 -67.05
CA LYS A 289 5.34 -10.12 -67.43
C LYS A 289 4.92 -10.95 -68.64
N ARG A 290 3.66 -11.39 -68.70
CA ARG A 290 3.11 -12.10 -69.86
C ARG A 290 3.05 -11.22 -71.10
N GLU A 291 2.69 -9.95 -70.96
CA GLU A 291 2.63 -9.00 -72.07
C GLU A 291 4.04 -8.66 -72.58
N SER A 292 4.98 -8.36 -71.67
CA SER A 292 6.40 -8.14 -72.01
C SER A 292 6.99 -9.35 -72.73
N GLY A 293 6.78 -10.56 -72.21
CA GLY A 293 7.24 -11.79 -72.86
C GLY A 293 6.62 -12.00 -74.24
N LYS A 294 5.35 -11.65 -74.46
CA LYS A 294 4.74 -11.70 -75.81
C LYS A 294 5.36 -10.69 -76.76
N ILE A 295 5.64 -9.47 -76.29
CA ILE A 295 6.29 -8.44 -77.10
C ILE A 295 7.70 -8.88 -77.48
N GLU A 296 8.50 -9.33 -76.52
CA GLU A 296 9.86 -9.85 -76.76
C GLU A 296 9.85 -11.03 -77.74
N VAL A 297 8.94 -12.00 -77.57
CA VAL A 297 8.82 -13.13 -78.50
C VAL A 297 8.43 -12.65 -79.90
N LYS A 298 7.51 -11.70 -80.02
CA LYS A 298 7.09 -11.15 -81.32
C LYS A 298 8.22 -10.39 -82.00
N GLU A 299 9.00 -9.63 -81.24
CA GLU A 299 10.16 -8.88 -81.74
C GLU A 299 11.29 -9.82 -82.20
N LEU A 300 11.61 -10.85 -81.41
CA LEU A 300 12.55 -11.90 -81.81
C LEU A 300 12.06 -12.64 -83.05
N GLN A 301 10.76 -12.94 -83.14
CA GLN A 301 10.21 -13.63 -84.30
C GLN A 301 10.24 -12.77 -85.57
N ASN A 302 10.00 -11.47 -85.45
CA ASN A 302 10.17 -10.53 -86.55
C ASN A 302 11.65 -10.48 -87.00
N GLN A 303 12.60 -10.34 -86.06
CA GLN A 303 14.04 -10.35 -86.39
C GLN A 303 14.47 -11.64 -87.10
N ILE A 304 13.99 -12.80 -86.66
CA ILE A 304 14.25 -14.08 -87.32
C ILE A 304 13.69 -14.06 -88.75
N SER A 305 12.46 -13.58 -88.94
CA SER A 305 11.85 -13.55 -90.27
C SER A 305 12.60 -12.61 -91.24
N GLU A 306 13.07 -11.45 -90.75
CA GLU A 306 13.90 -10.52 -91.52
C GLU A 306 15.24 -11.15 -91.89
N GLN A 307 15.92 -11.80 -90.93
CA GLN A 307 17.17 -12.52 -91.20
C GLN A 307 16.98 -13.65 -92.21
N CYS A 308 15.88 -14.41 -92.12
CA CYS A 308 15.56 -15.44 -93.11
C CYS A 308 15.38 -14.84 -94.51
N ALA A 309 14.62 -13.74 -94.64
CA ALA A 309 14.41 -13.06 -95.92
C ALA A 309 15.73 -12.56 -96.53
N VAL A 310 16.58 -11.91 -95.72
CA VAL A 310 17.91 -11.46 -96.17
C VAL A 310 18.79 -12.64 -96.58
N ASN A 311 18.72 -13.77 -95.87
CA ASN A 311 19.49 -14.98 -96.23
C ASN A 311 19.00 -15.58 -97.56
N ASP A 312 17.69 -15.63 -97.79
CA ASP A 312 17.11 -16.09 -99.05
C ASP A 312 17.52 -15.18 -100.22
N GLU A 313 17.53 -13.86 -100.03
CA GLU A 313 18.04 -12.90 -101.01
C GLU A 313 19.53 -13.11 -101.30
N LEU A 314 20.35 -13.30 -100.25
CA LEU A 314 21.79 -13.56 -100.39
C LEU A 314 22.03 -14.86 -101.18
N ARG A 315 21.28 -15.93 -100.87
CA ARG A 315 21.35 -17.21 -101.57
C ARG A 315 20.98 -17.08 -103.05
N ALA A 316 19.95 -16.27 -103.35
CA ALA A 316 19.56 -15.97 -104.73
C ALA A 316 20.61 -15.12 -105.46
N ALA A 317 21.26 -14.16 -104.78
CA ALA A 317 22.36 -13.37 -105.31
C ALA A 317 23.58 -14.25 -105.64
N ILE A 318 24.03 -15.09 -104.70
CA ILE A 318 25.12 -16.06 -104.91
C ILE A 318 24.82 -16.96 -106.11
N SER A 319 23.57 -17.44 -106.23
CA SER A 319 23.16 -18.30 -107.35
C SER A 319 23.19 -17.57 -108.70
N ARG A 320 22.84 -16.28 -108.73
CA ARG A 320 22.94 -15.45 -109.95
C ARG A 320 24.38 -15.17 -110.32
N GLU A 321 25.19 -14.74 -109.36
CA GLU A 321 26.61 -14.45 -109.55
C GLU A 321 27.37 -15.70 -110.04
N LYS A 322 27.06 -16.88 -109.48
CA LYS A 322 27.62 -18.15 -109.95
C LYS A 322 27.29 -18.42 -111.43
N LYS A 323 26.04 -18.20 -111.85
CA LYS A 323 25.64 -18.36 -113.27
C LYS A 323 26.31 -17.33 -114.18
N GLU A 324 26.44 -16.09 -113.73
CA GLU A 324 27.11 -15.03 -114.47
C GLU A 324 28.60 -15.34 -114.63
N HIS A 325 29.25 -15.79 -113.56
CA HIS A 325 30.65 -16.21 -113.60
C HIS A 325 30.86 -17.41 -114.53
N GLU A 326 29.98 -18.41 -114.49
CA GLU A 326 30.00 -19.55 -115.40
C GLU A 326 29.83 -19.12 -116.87
N MET A 327 28.92 -18.19 -117.14
CA MET A 327 28.72 -17.62 -118.48
C MET A 327 29.94 -16.82 -118.96
N ASN A 328 30.51 -15.98 -118.09
CA ASN A 328 31.73 -15.22 -118.39
C ASN A 328 32.93 -16.15 -118.65
N LEU A 329 33.03 -17.23 -117.88
CA LEU A 329 34.07 -18.24 -118.05
C LEU A 329 33.91 -18.97 -119.41
N MET A 330 32.69 -19.35 -119.78
CA MET A 330 32.40 -19.96 -121.09
C MET A 330 32.67 -19.01 -122.27
N ASP A 331 32.34 -17.73 -122.13
CA ASP A 331 32.68 -16.70 -123.13
C ASP A 331 34.20 -16.53 -123.26
N LEU A 332 34.93 -16.52 -122.13
CA LEU A 332 36.39 -16.47 -122.13
C LEU A 332 37.01 -17.70 -122.80
N TYR A 333 36.56 -18.91 -122.47
CA TYR A 333 37.01 -20.14 -123.13
C TYR A 333 36.75 -20.08 -124.63
N SER A 334 35.56 -19.64 -125.07
CA SER A 334 35.22 -19.51 -126.48
C SER A 334 36.12 -18.49 -127.21
N LYS A 335 36.46 -17.36 -126.57
CA LYS A 335 37.39 -16.37 -127.11
C LYS A 335 38.82 -16.90 -127.21
N VAL A 336 39.28 -17.62 -126.19
CA VAL A 336 40.61 -18.25 -126.19
C VAL A 336 40.69 -19.30 -127.29
N ASP A 337 39.69 -20.16 -127.44
CA ASP A 337 39.63 -21.16 -128.52
C ASP A 337 39.65 -20.50 -129.90
N LEU A 338 38.90 -19.41 -130.08
CA LEU A 338 38.91 -18.65 -131.33
C LEU A 338 40.29 -18.03 -131.62
N GLN A 339 40.97 -17.51 -130.60
CA GLN A 339 42.34 -17.00 -130.74
C GLN A 339 43.31 -18.12 -131.07
N ILE A 340 43.25 -19.28 -130.39
CA ILE A 340 44.07 -20.46 -130.68
C ILE A 340 43.87 -20.89 -132.14
N LYS A 341 42.61 -20.96 -132.59
CA LYS A 341 42.29 -21.31 -133.98
C LYS A 341 42.88 -20.31 -134.98
N THR A 342 42.74 -19.01 -134.69
CA THR A 342 43.30 -17.94 -135.52
C THR A 342 44.83 -18.01 -135.58
N TYR A 343 45.50 -18.27 -134.45
CA TYR A 343 46.95 -18.47 -134.40
C TYR A 343 47.38 -19.72 -135.18
N LYS A 344 46.67 -20.85 -135.04
CA LYS A 344 46.93 -22.06 -135.82
C LYS A 344 46.83 -21.78 -137.33
N GLU A 345 45.75 -21.14 -137.79
CA GLU A 345 45.57 -20.79 -139.20
C GLU A 345 46.66 -19.83 -139.70
N ASN A 346 47.07 -18.85 -138.89
CA ASN A 346 48.16 -17.93 -139.25
C ASN A 346 49.53 -18.63 -139.34
N ILE A 347 49.83 -19.53 -138.41
CA ILE A 347 51.05 -20.36 -138.46
C ILE A 347 51.07 -21.17 -139.75
N VAL A 348 49.99 -21.88 -140.07
CA VAL A 348 49.85 -22.65 -141.32
C VAL A 348 50.09 -21.76 -142.54
N LYS A 349 49.48 -20.56 -142.59
CA LYS A 349 49.70 -19.60 -143.68
C LYS A 349 51.17 -19.17 -143.81
N VAL A 350 51.81 -18.79 -142.71
CA VAL A 350 53.22 -18.35 -142.72
C VAL A 350 54.15 -19.48 -143.19
N PHE A 351 53.96 -20.70 -142.69
CA PHE A 351 54.77 -21.83 -143.12
C PHE A 351 54.50 -22.21 -144.57
N HIS A 352 53.26 -22.11 -145.05
CA HIS A 352 52.92 -22.32 -146.45
C HIS A 352 53.61 -21.28 -147.36
N ASP A 353 53.61 -20.00 -146.97
CA ASP A 353 54.31 -18.95 -147.70
C ASP A 353 55.85 -19.18 -147.75
N ILE A 354 56.42 -19.73 -146.68
CA ILE A 354 57.84 -20.13 -146.65
C ILE A 354 58.10 -21.31 -147.58
N LEU A 355 57.22 -22.32 -147.61
CA LEU A 355 57.36 -23.47 -148.50
C LEU A 355 57.25 -23.08 -149.97
N LEU A 356 56.29 -22.20 -150.32
CA LEU A 356 56.15 -21.63 -151.66
C LEU A 356 57.40 -20.85 -152.09
N LYS A 357 57.98 -20.02 -151.22
CA LYS A 357 59.23 -19.30 -151.49
C LYS A 357 60.42 -20.23 -151.79
N ASN A 358 60.42 -21.43 -151.23
CA ASN A 358 61.47 -22.43 -151.43
C ASN A 358 61.17 -23.43 -152.56
N LYS A 359 60.13 -23.18 -153.39
CA LYS A 359 59.68 -24.04 -154.49
C LYS A 359 59.28 -25.46 -154.06
N ILE A 360 58.74 -25.61 -152.86
CA ILE A 360 58.14 -26.86 -152.38
C ILE A 360 56.63 -26.75 -152.63
N ASP A 361 56.10 -27.58 -153.54
CA ASP A 361 54.68 -27.63 -153.86
C ASP A 361 53.95 -28.51 -152.85
N MET A 362 53.24 -27.89 -151.91
CA MET A 362 52.45 -28.55 -150.86
C MET A 362 51.24 -27.69 -150.58
N SER A 363 50.04 -28.30 -150.58
CA SER A 363 48.79 -27.55 -150.38
C SER A 363 48.59 -27.14 -148.92
N MET A 364 47.80 -26.07 -148.68
CA MET A 364 47.49 -25.59 -147.32
C MET A 364 46.84 -26.66 -146.43
N ASP A 365 46.00 -27.52 -146.99
CA ASP A 365 45.31 -28.58 -146.23
C ASP A 365 46.28 -29.72 -145.86
N GLU A 366 47.21 -30.08 -146.75
CA GLU A 366 48.27 -31.07 -146.49
C GLU A 366 49.26 -30.57 -145.42
N LEU A 367 49.63 -29.29 -145.46
CA LEU A 367 50.49 -28.69 -144.43
C LEU A 367 49.79 -28.64 -143.06
N SER A 368 48.52 -28.24 -143.03
CA SER A 368 47.71 -28.21 -141.81
C SER A 368 47.59 -29.62 -141.20
N SER A 369 47.36 -30.65 -142.02
CA SER A 369 47.27 -32.04 -141.56
C SER A 369 48.63 -32.56 -141.06
N CYS A 370 49.74 -32.24 -141.73
CA CYS A 370 51.08 -32.63 -141.27
C CYS A 370 51.46 -31.96 -139.94
N ILE A 371 51.16 -30.67 -139.76
CA ILE A 371 51.41 -29.96 -138.50
C ILE A 371 50.52 -30.52 -137.39
N GLN A 372 49.25 -30.80 -137.65
CA GLN A 372 48.34 -31.37 -136.66
C GLN A 372 48.79 -32.78 -136.23
N VAL A 373 49.19 -33.64 -137.17
CA VAL A 373 49.76 -34.97 -136.85
C VAL A 373 51.07 -34.84 -136.06
N ALA A 374 51.96 -33.92 -136.41
CA ALA A 374 53.20 -33.68 -135.68
C ALA A 374 52.95 -33.15 -134.25
N MET A 375 51.99 -32.23 -134.09
CA MET A 375 51.60 -31.68 -132.78
C MET A 375 50.91 -32.72 -131.89
N ASP A 376 50.02 -33.54 -132.44
CA ASP A 376 49.36 -34.63 -131.71
C ASP A 376 50.35 -35.74 -131.32
N THR A 377 51.43 -35.93 -132.09
CA THR A 377 52.51 -36.87 -131.75
C THR A 377 53.45 -36.32 -130.66
N HIS A 378 53.68 -35.00 -130.62
CA HIS A 378 54.59 -34.35 -129.65
C HIS A 378 53.93 -33.93 -128.33
N TYR A 379 52.64 -33.59 -128.34
CA TYR A 379 51.91 -33.05 -127.19
C TYR A 379 50.60 -33.80 -126.87
N GLY A 380 50.23 -34.83 -127.64
CA GLY A 380 48.99 -35.58 -127.45
C GLY A 380 48.97 -36.58 -126.29
N GLN A 381 50.00 -36.57 -125.42
CA GLN A 381 50.04 -37.35 -124.19
C GLN A 381 50.12 -36.42 -122.98
N ASP A 382 48.99 -35.86 -122.56
CA ASP A 382 48.64 -35.65 -121.15
C ASP A 382 47.27 -34.95 -121.04
N THR A 383 46.21 -35.74 -120.89
CA THR A 383 44.91 -35.24 -120.41
C THR A 383 44.40 -36.14 -119.28
N THR A 384 44.96 -35.94 -118.10
CA THR A 384 44.26 -36.25 -116.84
C THR A 384 44.20 -34.99 -115.99
N PRO A 385 43.03 -34.36 -115.81
CA PRO A 385 42.82 -33.39 -114.73
C PRO A 385 42.78 -34.13 -113.37
N PRO A 386 43.29 -33.53 -112.28
CA PRO A 386 43.09 -34.04 -110.93
C PRO A 386 41.65 -33.85 -110.48
N ASN A 387 41.09 -34.87 -109.82
CA ASN A 387 39.83 -34.79 -109.10
C ASN A 387 39.94 -33.76 -107.95
N ASP A 388 39.07 -32.76 -107.98
CA ASP A 388 38.71 -31.95 -106.82
C ASP A 388 38.01 -32.82 -105.76
N MET A 389 38.44 -32.68 -104.51
CA MET A 389 37.62 -33.03 -103.35
C MET A 389 36.53 -31.97 -103.15
N PRO A 390 35.36 -32.33 -102.57
CA PRO A 390 34.56 -31.37 -101.83
C PRO A 390 35.21 -30.98 -100.49
#